data_AF-A0A2A5ATU0-F1
#
_entry.id   AF-A0A2A5ATU0-F1
#
_cell.length_a   1.000
_cell.length_b   1.000
_cell.length_c   1.000
_cell.angle_alpha   90.00
_cell.angle_beta   90.00
_cell.angle_gamma   90.00
#
_symmetry.space_group_name_H-M   'P 1'
#
loop_
_entity.id
_entity.type
_entity.pdbx_description
1 polymer ?
#
loop_
_entity_poly.entity_id
_entity_poly.type
_entity_poly.pdbx_seq_one_letter_code
_entity_poly.pdbx_strand_id
1 'polypeptide(L)'
;MSILSTTSAQFFNTNNAPGRYMDNHPFVYSVGIGNFGGATLPQSILHVNSNLTTFNPSVALGDIFRTTGPANLDNSWRMFTGTANGTERFSITIPANSSDVVLDTRNNGAMKFSTNNAQRMHISANTGVITQGFVGIGTSFDAPQSRLHINEMDPNPPVNGGTACYAQWTNTATGNATENEGLRIGLSDKGVAEILQQENLPLIFYTNSIENGRMIPNIGTTMIGNPTMVGIGNWTTAFNIIPANVIDSKLDIDGDLRIRQVTQDDILDMVLVIDPNDHNRVHWRDATTIVGGGSGGVTADNGLTIGPNLNNV
;
A
#
# COMPACT_ATOMS: atom_id res chain seq x y z
N MET A 1 50.51 -26.19 43.90
CA MET A 1 50.21 -24.86 43.34
C MET A 1 49.08 -25.05 42.34
N SER A 2 47.85 -24.68 42.71
CA SER A 2 46.64 -24.94 41.93
C SER A 2 46.50 -23.90 40.82
N ILE A 3 46.48 -24.35 39.57
CA ILE A 3 46.14 -23.50 38.42
C ILE A 3 44.62 -23.35 38.43
N LEU A 4 44.16 -22.18 38.87
CA LEU A 4 42.77 -21.75 38.69
C LEU A 4 42.46 -21.74 37.18
N SER A 5 41.54 -22.60 36.74
CA SER A 5 41.01 -22.54 35.37
C SER A 5 40.17 -21.26 35.22
N THR A 6 40.70 -20.27 34.50
CA THR A 6 40.01 -19.01 34.25
C THR A 6 39.07 -19.15 33.04
N THR A 7 37.89 -19.73 33.27
CA THR A 7 36.88 -19.97 32.21
C THR A 7 35.89 -18.82 32.00
N SER A 8 36.10 -17.63 32.57
CA SER A 8 35.05 -16.61 32.62
C SER A 8 35.33 -15.29 31.91
N ALA A 9 36.57 -15.05 31.44
CA ALA A 9 36.91 -13.93 30.55
C ALA A 9 38.27 -14.19 29.88
N GLN A 10 38.37 -14.04 28.56
CA GLN A 10 39.63 -14.16 27.83
C GLN A 10 39.94 -12.85 27.09
N PHE A 11 41.10 -12.27 27.40
CA PHE A 11 41.67 -11.13 26.68
C PHE A 11 42.64 -11.68 25.63
N PHE A 12 42.40 -11.40 24.34
CA PHE A 12 43.28 -11.83 23.24
C PHE A 12 44.37 -10.77 23.02
N ASN A 13 45.64 -11.18 23.13
CA ASN A 13 46.79 -10.27 22.99
C ASN A 13 47.49 -10.41 21.62
N THR A 14 47.49 -11.60 20.97
CA THR A 14 48.14 -11.77 19.66
C THR A 14 47.52 -12.89 18.80
N ASN A 15 47.83 -12.85 17.50
CA ASN A 15 47.27 -13.64 16.40
C ASN A 15 47.34 -15.18 16.48
N ASN A 16 47.71 -15.84 17.59
CA ASN A 16 47.67 -17.32 17.66
C ASN A 16 47.88 -17.99 19.04
N ALA A 17 47.70 -17.31 20.18
CA ALA A 17 47.86 -17.97 21.49
C ALA A 17 46.78 -17.57 22.51
N PRO A 18 45.81 -18.46 22.82
CA PRO A 18 44.88 -18.25 23.92
C PRO A 18 45.63 -18.39 25.26
N GLY A 19 45.64 -17.34 26.08
CA GLY A 19 46.00 -17.48 27.51
C GLY A 19 46.96 -16.47 28.13
N ARG A 20 47.28 -15.33 27.53
CA ARG A 20 48.13 -14.31 28.20
C ARG A 20 47.34 -13.07 28.63
N TYR A 21 47.08 -12.98 29.94
CA TYR A 21 46.72 -11.74 30.61
C TYR A 21 47.83 -10.71 30.37
N MET A 22 47.51 -9.62 29.66
CA MET A 22 48.32 -8.40 29.55
C MET A 22 49.84 -8.63 29.46
N ASP A 23 50.31 -9.28 28.38
CA ASP A 23 51.70 -9.08 27.96
C ASP A 23 51.93 -7.60 27.59
N ASN A 24 53.19 -7.18 27.49
CA ASN A 24 53.69 -5.80 27.36
C ASN A 24 53.29 -5.07 26.05
N HIS A 25 52.12 -5.36 25.52
CA HIS A 25 51.59 -4.86 24.27
C HIS A 25 50.78 -3.58 24.51
N PRO A 26 51.06 -2.48 23.79
CA PRO A 26 50.44 -1.18 24.06
C PRO A 26 48.94 -1.10 23.73
N PHE A 27 48.35 -2.14 23.11
CA PHE A 27 46.98 -2.12 22.60
C PHE A 27 46.24 -3.43 22.86
N VAL A 28 44.97 -3.32 23.23
CA VAL A 28 44.01 -4.43 23.28
C VAL A 28 43.20 -4.40 21.97
N TYR A 29 43.26 -5.48 21.18
CA TYR A 29 42.58 -5.55 19.88
C TYR A 29 41.14 -6.04 19.97
N SER A 30 40.83 -6.93 20.92
CA SER A 30 39.47 -7.44 21.15
C SER A 30 39.31 -8.12 22.52
N VAL A 31 38.11 -8.05 23.08
CA VAL A 31 37.69 -8.69 24.32
C VAL A 31 36.54 -9.65 24.01
N GLY A 32 36.73 -10.93 24.35
CA GLY A 32 35.70 -11.95 24.24
C GLY A 32 35.19 -12.38 25.61
N ILE A 33 33.87 -12.54 25.75
CA ILE A 33 33.23 -13.14 26.93
C ILE A 33 32.41 -14.33 26.46
N GLY A 34 32.82 -15.56 26.80
CA GLY A 34 32.16 -16.78 26.32
C GLY A 34 33.13 -17.94 26.09
N ASN A 35 32.65 -19.03 25.49
CA ASN A 35 33.46 -20.22 25.19
C ASN A 35 34.09 -20.10 23.78
N PHE A 36 35.40 -19.85 23.72
CA PHE A 36 36.17 -19.63 22.48
C PHE A 36 37.21 -20.75 22.21
N GLY A 37 36.80 -22.01 22.27
CA GLY A 37 37.69 -23.14 21.94
C GLY A 37 37.80 -23.41 20.43
N GLY A 38 39.02 -23.60 19.92
CA GLY A 38 39.28 -24.00 18.52
C GLY A 38 39.42 -22.82 17.54
N ALA A 39 38.69 -22.86 16.42
CA ALA A 39 38.72 -21.83 15.35
C ALA A 39 37.78 -20.63 15.59
N THR A 40 37.12 -20.56 16.75
CA THR A 40 36.14 -19.52 17.09
C THR A 40 36.83 -18.35 17.79
N LEU A 41 37.29 -17.38 17.00
CA LEU A 41 37.89 -16.14 17.50
C LEU A 41 36.82 -15.06 17.75
N PRO A 42 37.06 -14.10 18.66
CA PRO A 42 36.27 -12.87 18.72
C PRO A 42 36.23 -12.18 17.34
N GLN A 43 35.03 -11.92 16.81
CA GLN A 43 34.83 -11.29 15.49
C GLN A 43 34.63 -9.78 15.58
N SER A 44 34.70 -9.22 16.79
CA SER A 44 34.48 -7.82 17.12
C SER A 44 35.34 -7.45 18.34
N ILE A 45 35.53 -6.14 18.57
CA ILE A 45 36.24 -5.64 19.76
C ILE A 45 35.55 -6.10 21.06
N LEU A 46 34.23 -6.25 21.04
CA LEU A 46 33.45 -6.88 22.11
C LEU A 46 32.59 -7.98 21.51
N HIS A 47 32.92 -9.25 21.82
CA HIS A 47 32.12 -10.42 21.44
C HIS A 47 31.63 -11.13 22.71
N VAL A 48 30.31 -11.21 22.90
CA VAL A 48 29.69 -12.04 23.95
C VAL A 48 29.06 -13.28 23.31
N ASN A 49 29.51 -14.48 23.71
CA ASN A 49 28.97 -15.77 23.27
C ASN A 49 28.27 -16.48 24.45
N SER A 50 26.94 -16.54 24.40
CA SER A 50 26.09 -17.07 25.47
C SER A 50 25.61 -18.51 25.25
N ASN A 51 26.11 -19.23 24.24
CA ASN A 51 25.61 -20.57 23.87
C ASN A 51 25.69 -21.64 25.00
N LEU A 52 26.40 -21.39 26.11
CA LEU A 52 26.61 -22.35 27.20
C LEU A 52 26.58 -21.72 28.62
N THR A 53 26.02 -20.52 28.81
CA THR A 53 26.09 -19.82 30.11
C THR A 53 24.94 -20.22 31.03
N THR A 54 25.11 -21.28 31.82
CA THR A 54 24.13 -21.75 32.83
C THR A 54 24.27 -21.09 34.21
N PHE A 55 24.99 -19.97 34.31
CA PHE A 55 25.59 -19.55 35.59
C PHE A 55 24.75 -18.64 36.49
N ASN A 56 23.56 -18.18 36.09
CA ASN A 56 22.74 -17.31 36.96
C ASN A 56 21.22 -17.52 36.75
N PRO A 57 20.47 -18.05 37.73
CA PRO A 57 19.01 -18.24 37.62
C PRO A 57 18.21 -16.92 37.59
N SER A 58 18.83 -15.78 37.91
CA SER A 58 18.20 -14.45 37.88
C SER A 58 18.33 -13.73 36.53
N VAL A 59 19.03 -14.34 35.55
CA VAL A 59 19.15 -13.84 34.17
C VAL A 59 18.58 -14.92 33.27
N ALA A 60 17.61 -14.57 32.42
CA ALA A 60 17.04 -15.56 31.50
C ALA A 60 18.11 -16.00 30.50
N LEU A 61 18.12 -17.29 30.16
CA LEU A 61 19.00 -17.79 29.09
C LEU A 61 18.68 -17.04 27.79
N GLY A 62 19.70 -16.38 27.20
CA GLY A 62 19.55 -15.56 26.00
C GLY A 62 19.60 -14.05 26.23
N ASP A 63 19.51 -13.57 27.47
CA ASP A 63 19.67 -12.15 27.80
C ASP A 63 21.15 -11.74 27.74
N ILE A 64 21.64 -11.36 26.55
CA ILE A 64 23.05 -10.98 26.33
C ILE A 64 23.34 -9.57 26.84
N PHE A 65 22.37 -8.67 26.76
CA PHE A 65 22.49 -7.29 27.19
C PHE A 65 21.20 -6.86 27.88
N ARG A 66 21.29 -6.57 29.17
CA ARG A 66 20.18 -6.10 29.99
C ARG A 66 20.55 -4.78 30.66
N THR A 67 19.61 -3.85 30.71
CA THR A 67 19.74 -2.62 31.49
C THR A 67 18.63 -2.61 32.53
N THR A 68 19.01 -2.48 33.80
CA THR A 68 18.09 -2.17 34.90
C THR A 68 18.49 -0.81 35.45
N GLY A 69 17.59 0.16 35.42
CA GLY A 69 17.84 1.47 35.98
C GLY A 69 16.58 2.10 36.55
N PRO A 70 16.71 3.29 37.17
CA PRO A 70 15.60 3.95 37.84
C PRO A 70 14.47 4.28 36.85
N ALA A 71 13.22 4.02 37.25
CA ALA A 71 12.07 4.29 36.40
C ALA A 71 11.86 5.79 36.15
N ASN A 72 12.36 6.67 37.04
CA ASN A 72 12.22 8.12 36.94
C ASN A 72 13.32 8.80 36.11
N LEU A 73 14.19 8.03 35.45
CA LEU A 73 15.22 8.52 34.56
C LEU A 73 15.11 7.81 33.20
N ASP A 74 15.59 8.47 32.15
CA ASP A 74 15.69 7.85 30.83
C ASP A 74 16.73 6.71 30.87
N ASN A 75 16.33 5.53 30.43
CA ASN A 75 17.23 4.40 30.27
C ASN A 75 17.51 4.22 28.78
N SER A 76 18.77 4.23 28.35
CA SER A 76 19.07 4.28 26.91
C SER A 76 20.35 3.57 26.50
N TRP A 77 20.35 3.06 25.27
CA TRP A 77 21.54 2.61 24.56
C TRP A 77 21.80 3.58 23.42
N ARG A 78 23.04 4.05 23.28
CA ARG A 78 23.37 5.18 22.41
C ARG A 78 24.62 4.91 21.59
N MET A 79 24.60 5.35 20.34
CA MET A 79 25.77 5.32 19.46
C MET A 79 26.28 6.75 19.23
N PHE A 80 27.57 6.97 19.54
CA PHE A 80 28.28 8.22 19.30
C PHE A 80 29.32 8.03 18.19
N THR A 81 29.56 9.07 17.40
CA THR A 81 30.60 9.10 16.37
C THR A 81 31.35 10.44 16.40
N GLY A 82 32.61 10.48 15.93
CA GLY A 82 33.43 11.70 15.86
C GLY A 82 34.51 11.78 16.94
N THR A 83 35.23 12.91 16.98
CA THR A 83 36.31 13.19 17.95
C THR A 83 35.79 13.89 19.21
N ALA A 84 36.57 13.86 20.30
CA ALA A 84 36.22 14.45 21.60
C ALA A 84 34.89 13.90 22.16
N ASN A 85 33.93 14.77 22.52
CA ASN A 85 32.65 14.36 23.10
C ASN A 85 31.73 13.61 22.13
N GLY A 86 32.11 13.50 20.86
CA GLY A 86 31.35 12.81 19.83
C GLY A 86 30.00 13.47 19.53
N THR A 87 29.26 12.85 18.64
CA THR A 87 27.92 13.25 18.23
C THR A 87 27.04 12.01 18.27
N GLU A 88 25.97 12.06 19.05
CA GLU A 88 24.98 10.99 19.11
C GLU A 88 24.26 10.83 17.77
N ARG A 89 24.21 9.61 17.25
CA ARG A 89 23.62 9.31 15.93
C ARG A 89 22.33 8.51 16.05
N PHE A 90 22.26 7.61 17.03
CA PHE A 90 21.14 6.69 17.22
C PHE A 90 20.96 6.38 18.70
N SER A 91 19.71 6.27 19.13
CA SER A 91 19.35 5.80 20.47
C SER A 91 18.19 4.82 20.47
N ILE A 92 18.21 3.92 21.45
CA ILE A 92 17.04 3.16 21.91
C ILE A 92 16.81 3.58 23.35
N THR A 93 15.68 4.22 23.63
CA THR A 93 15.42 4.87 24.92
C THR A 93 14.07 4.44 25.49
N ILE A 94 14.02 4.13 26.78
CA ILE A 94 12.81 4.12 27.58
C ILE A 94 12.75 5.45 28.32
N PRO A 95 11.81 6.36 27.97
CA PRO A 95 11.68 7.63 28.65
C PRO A 95 11.31 7.46 30.12
N ALA A 96 11.72 8.41 30.96
CA ALA A 96 11.39 8.44 32.37
C ALA A 96 9.87 8.31 32.59
N ASN A 97 9.50 7.35 33.44
CA ASN A 97 8.13 7.00 33.82
C ASN A 97 7.26 6.53 32.64
N SER A 98 7.86 6.05 31.55
CA SER A 98 7.13 5.52 30.39
C SER A 98 7.28 4.00 30.25
N SER A 99 6.28 3.38 29.62
CA SER A 99 6.35 2.01 29.11
C SER A 99 6.70 1.96 27.61
N ASP A 100 6.82 3.13 26.97
CA ASP A 100 7.13 3.24 25.54
C ASP A 100 8.62 3.03 25.28
N VAL A 101 8.92 2.45 24.12
CA VAL A 101 10.27 2.39 23.58
C VAL A 101 10.40 3.41 22.45
N VAL A 102 11.42 4.25 22.51
CA VAL A 102 11.75 5.23 21.48
C VAL A 102 12.98 4.76 20.71
N LEU A 103 12.87 4.71 19.39
CA LEU A 103 13.98 4.48 18.46
C LEU A 103 14.14 5.74 17.63
N ASP A 104 15.23 6.46 17.80
CA ASP A 104 15.39 7.79 17.19
C ASP A 104 16.81 8.09 16.69
N THR A 105 16.89 9.15 15.88
CA THR A 105 18.13 9.83 15.54
C THR A 105 18.19 11.15 16.30
N ARG A 106 19.23 11.36 17.10
CA ARG A 106 19.32 12.58 17.93
C ARG A 106 19.67 13.85 17.14
N ASN A 107 20.22 13.67 15.94
CA ASN A 107 20.48 14.75 14.99
C ASN A 107 19.57 14.63 13.78
N ASN A 108 19.41 15.74 13.04
CA ASN A 108 18.64 15.76 11.80
C ASN A 108 19.28 14.82 10.76
N GLY A 109 18.75 13.61 10.68
CA GLY A 109 19.21 12.55 9.81
C GLY A 109 18.05 11.60 9.52
N ALA A 110 18.18 10.84 8.45
CA ALA A 110 17.18 9.86 8.07
C ALA A 110 17.39 8.52 8.80
N MET A 111 16.31 7.84 9.13
CA MET A 111 16.32 6.41 9.43
C MET A 111 16.05 5.66 8.12
N LYS A 112 17.01 4.80 7.70
CA LYS A 112 16.92 4.02 6.47
C LYS A 112 16.87 2.53 6.79
N PHE A 113 15.91 1.82 6.20
CA PHE A 113 15.82 0.37 6.29
C PHE A 113 16.20 -0.20 4.93
N SER A 114 17.18 -1.10 4.91
CA SER A 114 17.77 -1.63 3.67
C SER A 114 17.84 -3.15 3.71
N THR A 115 17.62 -3.78 2.56
CA THR A 115 17.82 -5.22 2.36
C THR A 115 18.54 -5.43 1.04
N ASN A 116 19.43 -6.44 0.98
CA ASN A 116 20.25 -6.70 -0.21
C ASN A 116 20.97 -5.44 -0.74
N ASN A 117 21.55 -4.64 0.17
CA ASN A 117 22.23 -3.37 -0.12
C ASN A 117 21.37 -2.29 -0.83
N ALA A 118 20.04 -2.43 -0.86
CA ALA A 118 19.12 -1.45 -1.41
C ALA A 118 18.21 -0.88 -0.30
N GLN A 119 17.97 0.43 -0.33
CA GLN A 119 16.98 1.07 0.53
C GLN A 119 15.58 0.54 0.18
N ARG A 120 14.78 0.24 1.21
CA ARG A 120 13.36 -0.17 1.08
C ARG A 120 12.41 0.81 1.75
N MET A 121 12.90 1.49 2.80
CA MET A 121 12.14 2.50 3.53
C MET A 121 13.06 3.64 3.98
N HIS A 122 12.49 4.85 3.99
CA HIS A 122 13.15 6.08 4.38
C HIS A 122 12.22 6.85 5.33
N ILE A 123 12.66 7.15 6.55
CA ILE A 123 11.97 8.09 7.44
C ILE A 123 12.88 9.30 7.64
N SER A 124 12.41 10.49 7.28
CA SER A 124 13.20 11.73 7.39
C SER A 124 12.34 12.93 7.77
N ALA A 125 12.98 13.97 8.28
CA ALA A 125 12.32 15.27 8.45
C ALA A 125 12.12 15.96 7.09
N ASN A 126 11.06 16.76 6.98
CA ASN A 126 10.89 17.66 5.85
C ASN A 126 11.96 18.76 5.89
N THR A 127 12.75 18.87 4.83
CA THR A 127 13.82 19.86 4.72
C THR A 127 13.20 21.27 4.72
N GLY A 128 13.38 22.00 5.82
CA GLY A 128 12.81 23.35 6.01
C GLY A 128 11.59 23.43 6.94
N VAL A 129 10.96 22.31 7.30
CA VAL A 129 9.89 22.25 8.31
C VAL A 129 10.11 21.05 9.23
N ILE A 130 10.89 21.24 10.30
CA ILE A 130 11.36 20.17 11.20
C ILE A 130 10.25 19.48 12.03
N THR A 131 9.03 20.00 12.01
CA THR A 131 7.87 19.39 12.69
C THR A 131 7.10 18.42 11.79
N GLN A 132 7.50 18.28 10.53
CA GLN A 132 6.89 17.36 9.58
C GLN A 132 7.88 16.25 9.22
N GLY A 133 7.39 15.02 9.19
CA GLY A 133 8.15 13.86 8.75
C GLY A 133 7.61 13.31 7.43
N PHE A 134 8.48 12.66 6.68
CA PHE A 134 8.13 11.88 5.51
C PHE A 134 8.49 10.41 5.71
N VAL A 135 7.63 9.55 5.19
CA VAL A 135 7.88 8.11 5.03
C VAL A 135 7.92 7.81 3.54
N GLY A 136 9.07 7.40 3.05
CA GLY A 136 9.20 6.85 1.72
C GLY A 136 9.28 5.32 1.75
N ILE A 137 8.63 4.67 0.79
CA ILE A 137 8.67 3.22 0.56
C ILE A 137 9.10 2.96 -0.88
N GLY A 138 10.04 2.04 -1.07
CA GLY A 138 10.64 1.69 -2.37
C GLY A 138 12.12 2.03 -2.43
N THR A 139 12.69 2.03 -3.64
CA THR A 139 14.13 2.19 -3.86
C THR A 139 14.54 3.58 -4.37
N SER A 140 15.79 3.95 -4.07
CA SER A 140 16.56 5.02 -4.74
C SER A 140 15.94 6.42 -4.76
N PHE A 141 15.34 6.89 -3.66
CA PHE A 141 15.00 8.31 -3.48
C PHE A 141 15.67 8.91 -2.23
N ASP A 142 16.36 10.05 -2.43
CA ASP A 142 17.06 10.78 -1.36
C ASP A 142 16.15 11.70 -0.55
N ALA A 143 14.99 12.06 -1.09
CA ALA A 143 14.01 12.92 -0.42
C ALA A 143 12.58 12.56 -0.86
N PRO A 144 11.78 11.89 0.00
CA PRO A 144 10.35 11.78 -0.22
C PRO A 144 9.70 13.16 -0.44
N GLN A 145 8.73 13.25 -1.35
CA GLN A 145 8.07 14.53 -1.70
C GLN A 145 6.71 14.73 -1.01
N SER A 146 6.25 13.71 -0.27
CA SER A 146 4.95 13.66 0.42
C SER A 146 5.08 12.90 1.74
N ARG A 147 4.11 13.09 2.65
CA ARG A 147 4.06 12.40 3.96
C ARG A 147 4.23 10.88 3.84
N LEU A 148 3.56 10.30 2.84
CA LEU A 148 3.81 8.97 2.36
C LEU A 148 4.16 9.08 0.87
N HIS A 149 5.35 8.64 0.49
CA HIS A 149 5.79 8.58 -0.90
C HIS A 149 6.14 7.14 -1.24
N ILE A 150 5.41 6.54 -2.18
CA ILE A 150 5.75 5.20 -2.69
C ILE A 150 6.35 5.41 -4.08
N ASN A 151 7.60 5.03 -4.25
CA ASN A 151 8.32 5.23 -5.50
C ASN A 151 9.32 4.11 -5.71
N GLU A 152 9.29 3.51 -6.89
CA GLU A 152 10.29 2.56 -7.33
C GLU A 152 11.03 3.16 -8.53
N MET A 153 12.35 3.34 -8.38
CA MET A 153 13.21 3.86 -9.44
C MET A 153 14.06 2.72 -9.98
N ASP A 154 13.48 1.96 -10.91
CA ASP A 154 14.16 0.96 -11.73
C ASP A 154 13.49 0.90 -13.11
N PRO A 155 14.23 1.06 -14.24
CA PRO A 155 15.65 1.40 -14.34
C PRO A 155 15.94 2.87 -14.03
N ASN A 156 17.18 3.15 -13.61
CA ASN A 156 17.74 4.50 -13.51
C ASN A 156 18.67 4.74 -14.71
N PRO A 157 18.41 5.70 -15.62
CA PRO A 157 17.43 6.79 -15.53
C PRO A 157 15.99 6.38 -15.84
N PRO A 158 14.99 7.08 -15.26
CA PRO A 158 13.58 6.78 -15.48
C PRO A 158 13.22 6.98 -16.95
N VAL A 159 12.80 5.91 -17.60
CA VAL A 159 12.10 5.94 -18.89
C VAL A 159 10.61 6.09 -18.64
N ASN A 160 9.85 6.64 -19.61
CA ASN A 160 8.38 6.65 -19.55
C ASN A 160 7.87 5.20 -19.47
N GLY A 161 7.74 4.72 -18.23
CA GLY A 161 7.44 3.33 -17.89
C GLY A 161 8.56 2.61 -17.13
N GLY A 162 8.66 2.87 -15.83
CA GLY A 162 9.53 2.13 -14.90
C GLY A 162 8.85 0.90 -14.29
N THR A 163 9.37 0.37 -13.19
CA THR A 163 8.70 -0.68 -12.42
C THR A 163 7.35 -0.20 -11.89
N ALA A 164 6.31 -1.03 -12.05
CA ALA A 164 4.99 -0.71 -11.54
C ALA A 164 4.99 -0.52 -10.03
N CYS A 165 4.23 0.46 -9.54
CA CYS A 165 4.23 0.89 -8.15
C CYS A 165 2.80 0.92 -7.63
N TYR A 166 2.45 -0.03 -6.76
CA TYR A 166 1.11 -0.16 -6.20
C TYR A 166 1.13 -0.26 -4.68
N ALA A 167 0.12 0.32 -4.05
CA ALA A 167 -0.35 -0.15 -2.76
C ALA A 167 -1.35 -1.30 -2.99
N GLN A 168 -1.18 -2.41 -2.28
CA GLN A 168 -2.05 -3.58 -2.37
C GLN A 168 -2.69 -3.86 -1.02
N TRP A 169 -3.99 -4.13 -1.04
CA TRP A 169 -4.75 -4.57 0.12
C TRP A 169 -5.38 -5.92 -0.15
N THR A 170 -5.12 -6.87 0.73
CA THR A 170 -5.71 -8.19 0.71
C THR A 170 -6.30 -8.55 2.07
N ASN A 171 -7.07 -9.64 2.13
CA ASN A 171 -7.55 -10.24 3.37
C ASN A 171 -7.40 -11.76 3.31
N THR A 172 -7.82 -12.46 4.37
CA THR A 172 -7.72 -13.93 4.46
C THR A 172 -8.40 -14.65 3.28
N ALA A 173 -9.44 -14.09 2.68
CA ALA A 173 -10.17 -14.69 1.57
C ALA A 173 -9.54 -14.41 0.20
N THR A 174 -8.91 -13.24 0.01
CA THR A 174 -8.29 -12.86 -1.28
C THR A 174 -6.85 -13.35 -1.41
N GLY A 175 -6.20 -13.79 -0.32
CA GLY A 175 -4.82 -14.31 -0.36
C GLY A 175 -3.74 -13.23 -0.30
N ASN A 176 -2.47 -13.63 -0.38
CA ASN A 176 -1.31 -12.74 -0.45
C ASN A 176 -0.09 -13.39 -1.15
N ALA A 177 -0.35 -14.40 -1.99
CA ALA A 177 0.67 -15.20 -2.65
C ALA A 177 1.06 -14.63 -4.03
N THR A 178 0.19 -13.84 -4.67
CA THR A 178 0.47 -13.28 -6.01
C THR A 178 0.08 -11.81 -6.14
N GLU A 179 0.58 -11.16 -7.19
CA GLU A 179 0.22 -9.78 -7.54
C GLU A 179 -1.22 -9.63 -8.05
N ASN A 180 -1.91 -10.74 -8.35
CA ASN A 180 -3.26 -10.80 -8.90
C ASN A 180 -4.31 -11.09 -7.82
N GLU A 181 -4.13 -10.54 -6.62
CA GLU A 181 -5.01 -10.76 -5.48
C GLU A 181 -5.42 -9.43 -4.82
N GLY A 182 -6.68 -9.34 -4.41
CA GLY A 182 -7.24 -8.18 -3.70
C GLY A 182 -7.32 -6.89 -4.52
N LEU A 183 -7.20 -5.75 -3.83
CA LEU A 183 -7.30 -4.41 -4.41
C LEU A 183 -5.91 -3.79 -4.57
N ARG A 184 -5.60 -3.26 -5.76
CA ARG A 184 -4.39 -2.47 -6.02
C ARG A 184 -4.73 -1.07 -6.49
N ILE A 185 -4.00 -0.07 -5.99
CA ILE A 185 -4.09 1.31 -6.45
C ILE A 185 -2.67 1.83 -6.65
N GLY A 186 -2.38 2.41 -7.82
CA GLY A 186 -1.02 2.82 -8.14
C GLY A 186 -0.78 3.21 -9.59
N LEU A 187 0.46 3.07 -10.03
CA LEU A 187 0.91 3.32 -11.39
C LEU A 187 1.39 2.01 -12.03
N SER A 188 0.98 1.77 -13.27
CA SER A 188 1.51 0.67 -14.07
C SER A 188 2.96 0.90 -14.49
N ASP A 189 3.55 -0.14 -15.08
CA ASP A 189 4.88 -0.10 -15.68
C ASP A 189 4.99 0.87 -16.88
N LYS A 190 3.90 1.54 -17.27
CA LYS A 190 3.86 2.60 -18.29
C LYS A 190 3.56 3.97 -17.70
N GLY A 191 3.46 4.06 -16.38
CA GLY A 191 3.07 5.29 -15.66
C GLY A 191 1.58 5.62 -15.77
N VAL A 192 0.72 4.64 -16.11
CA VAL A 192 -0.74 4.84 -16.12
C VAL A 192 -1.28 4.65 -14.71
N ALA A 193 -2.08 5.60 -14.23
CA ALA A 193 -2.76 5.48 -12.94
C ALA A 193 -3.92 4.48 -13.01
N GLU A 194 -3.96 3.56 -12.06
CA GLU A 194 -4.87 2.41 -12.09
C GLU A 194 -5.48 2.13 -10.70
N ILE A 195 -6.75 1.69 -10.72
CA ILE A 195 -7.44 1.04 -9.60
C ILE A 195 -7.84 -0.33 -10.11
N LEU A 196 -7.28 -1.38 -9.51
CA LEU A 196 -7.44 -2.75 -9.98
C LEU A 196 -8.08 -3.61 -8.89
N GLN A 197 -9.29 -4.07 -9.15
CA GLN A 197 -9.90 -5.17 -8.41
C GLN A 197 -9.46 -6.48 -9.09
N GLN A 198 -8.63 -7.27 -8.41
CA GLN A 198 -8.11 -8.54 -8.95
C GLN A 198 -9.03 -9.73 -8.65
N GLU A 199 -9.97 -9.56 -7.73
CA GLU A 199 -10.98 -10.58 -7.44
C GLU A 199 -12.10 -10.56 -8.47
N ASN A 200 -12.74 -11.71 -8.64
CA ASN A 200 -13.99 -11.81 -9.39
C ASN A 200 -15.19 -11.27 -8.59
N LEU A 201 -15.05 -10.06 -8.06
CA LEU A 201 -15.98 -9.39 -7.18
C LEU A 201 -16.14 -7.91 -7.60
N PRO A 202 -17.21 -7.23 -7.17
CA PRO A 202 -17.41 -5.85 -7.55
C PRO A 202 -16.39 -4.88 -6.92
N LEU A 203 -16.13 -3.78 -7.61
CA LEU A 203 -15.58 -2.56 -7.01
C LEU A 203 -16.75 -1.65 -6.63
N ILE A 204 -16.85 -1.23 -5.38
CA ILE A 204 -18.03 -0.53 -4.83
C ILE A 204 -17.63 0.79 -4.17
N PHE A 205 -18.41 1.84 -4.41
CA PHE A 205 -18.21 3.18 -3.86
C PHE A 205 -19.35 3.55 -2.90
N TYR A 206 -18.99 3.89 -1.66
CA TYR A 206 -19.94 4.27 -0.61
C TYR A 206 -19.73 5.70 -0.13
N THR A 207 -20.82 6.37 0.26
CA THR A 207 -20.79 7.55 1.13
C THR A 207 -21.91 7.41 2.17
N ASN A 208 -21.62 7.68 3.45
CA ASN A 208 -22.61 7.59 4.53
C ASN A 208 -23.40 6.26 4.56
N SER A 209 -22.73 5.13 4.33
CA SER A 209 -23.34 3.78 4.24
C SER A 209 -24.30 3.55 3.06
N ILE A 210 -24.39 4.48 2.12
CA ILE A 210 -25.14 4.35 0.88
C ILE A 210 -24.17 3.98 -0.23
N GLU A 211 -24.49 2.91 -0.96
CA GLU A 211 -23.77 2.54 -2.18
C GLU A 211 -24.17 3.46 -3.31
N ASN A 212 -23.24 4.28 -3.82
CA ASN A 212 -23.50 5.28 -4.87
C ASN A 212 -22.99 4.84 -6.25
N GLY A 213 -22.14 3.83 -6.31
CA GLY A 213 -21.61 3.32 -7.56
C GLY A 213 -20.99 1.94 -7.42
N ARG A 214 -21.03 1.17 -8.50
CA ARG A 214 -20.48 -0.19 -8.57
C ARG A 214 -19.97 -0.50 -9.98
N MET A 215 -18.88 -1.25 -10.04
CA MET A 215 -18.40 -1.92 -11.26
C MET A 215 -18.44 -3.43 -11.03
N ILE A 216 -19.08 -4.19 -11.93
CA ILE A 216 -19.24 -5.64 -11.82
C ILE A 216 -18.52 -6.34 -12.97
N PRO A 217 -17.53 -7.22 -12.71
CA PRO A 217 -16.73 -7.83 -13.77
C PRO A 217 -17.52 -8.77 -14.72
N ASN A 218 -18.64 -9.35 -14.28
CA ASN A 218 -19.31 -10.46 -15.01
C ASN A 218 -20.78 -10.26 -15.39
N ILE A 219 -21.36 -9.06 -15.22
CA ILE A 219 -22.80 -8.82 -15.50
C ILE A 219 -22.98 -7.92 -16.76
N GLY A 220 -21.92 -7.75 -17.56
CA GLY A 220 -21.91 -6.89 -18.74
C GLY A 220 -22.42 -7.56 -20.02
N THR A 221 -23.75 -7.65 -20.19
CA THR A 221 -24.44 -7.97 -21.46
C THR A 221 -24.17 -9.37 -22.08
N THR A 222 -25.06 -9.82 -22.96
CA THR A 222 -24.90 -11.07 -23.74
C THR A 222 -23.96 -10.94 -24.95
N MET A 223 -23.34 -9.77 -25.16
CA MET A 223 -22.44 -9.54 -26.29
C MET A 223 -21.03 -10.03 -25.97
N ILE A 224 -20.53 -10.94 -26.82
CA ILE A 224 -19.16 -11.46 -26.76
C ILE A 224 -18.18 -10.28 -26.81
N GLY A 225 -17.35 -10.13 -25.78
CA GLY A 225 -16.28 -9.12 -25.74
C GLY A 225 -16.64 -7.77 -25.12
N ASN A 226 -17.75 -7.64 -24.38
CA ASN A 226 -18.10 -6.40 -23.68
C ASN A 226 -17.67 -6.44 -22.20
N PRO A 227 -16.57 -5.76 -21.81
CA PRO A 227 -16.12 -5.75 -20.42
C PRO A 227 -17.01 -4.81 -19.58
N THR A 228 -17.86 -5.41 -18.75
CA THR A 228 -18.46 -4.79 -17.54
C THR A 228 -19.47 -3.65 -17.74
N MET A 229 -20.34 -3.44 -16.76
CA MET A 229 -21.20 -2.24 -16.67
C MET A 229 -20.71 -1.38 -15.51
N VAL A 230 -20.56 -0.08 -15.74
CA VAL A 230 -20.39 0.92 -14.68
C VAL A 230 -21.78 1.42 -14.31
N GLY A 231 -22.19 1.16 -13.07
CA GLY A 231 -23.45 1.63 -12.52
C GLY A 231 -23.23 2.81 -11.56
N ILE A 232 -23.98 3.90 -11.72
CA ILE A 232 -24.00 5.07 -10.82
C ILE A 232 -25.43 5.26 -10.30
N GLY A 233 -25.68 5.09 -8.99
CA GLY A 233 -27.02 5.09 -8.41
C GLY A 233 -27.04 4.58 -6.97
N ASN A 234 -28.21 4.57 -6.30
CA ASN A 234 -28.35 4.02 -4.94
C ASN A 234 -28.65 2.52 -4.98
N TRP A 235 -27.69 1.67 -4.63
CA TRP A 235 -27.85 0.20 -4.73
C TRP A 235 -28.30 -0.48 -3.44
N THR A 236 -28.66 0.29 -2.40
CA THR A 236 -29.03 -0.25 -1.07
C THR A 236 -30.52 -0.54 -0.90
N THR A 237 -31.37 -0.15 -1.86
CA THR A 237 -32.82 -0.40 -1.83
C THR A 237 -33.16 -1.71 -2.55
N ALA A 238 -34.14 -2.46 -2.03
CA ALA A 238 -34.58 -3.74 -2.63
C ALA A 238 -35.08 -3.61 -4.09
N PHE A 239 -35.45 -2.40 -4.52
CA PHE A 239 -35.82 -2.11 -5.90
C PHE A 239 -34.69 -2.36 -6.91
N ASN A 240 -33.42 -2.25 -6.49
CA ASN A 240 -32.25 -2.33 -7.38
C ASN A 240 -31.51 -3.69 -7.34
N ILE A 241 -32.10 -4.70 -6.67
CA ILE A 241 -31.48 -6.02 -6.43
C ILE A 241 -32.28 -7.17 -7.10
N ILE A 242 -33.52 -6.92 -7.55
CA ILE A 242 -34.38 -7.94 -8.19
C ILE A 242 -34.12 -7.99 -9.71
N PRO A 243 -33.84 -9.16 -10.33
CA PRO A 243 -33.47 -9.29 -11.75
C PRO A 243 -34.38 -8.59 -12.78
N ALA A 244 -35.67 -8.42 -12.47
CA ALA A 244 -36.63 -7.75 -13.36
C ALA A 244 -36.59 -6.20 -13.27
N ASN A 245 -35.97 -5.64 -12.22
CA ASN A 245 -35.92 -4.20 -11.92
C ASN A 245 -34.49 -3.65 -11.79
N VAL A 246 -33.45 -4.41 -12.17
CA VAL A 246 -32.05 -3.95 -12.12
C VAL A 246 -31.75 -2.95 -13.23
N ILE A 247 -32.32 -1.74 -13.20
CA ILE A 247 -31.69 -0.57 -13.81
C ILE A 247 -32.03 0.65 -12.96
N ASP A 248 -31.02 1.14 -12.27
CA ASP A 248 -31.02 2.47 -11.65
C ASP A 248 -29.62 3.08 -11.73
N SER A 249 -28.94 2.86 -12.85
CA SER A 249 -27.77 3.65 -13.21
C SER A 249 -28.24 4.94 -13.88
N LYS A 250 -28.29 6.05 -13.13
CA LYS A 250 -28.35 7.38 -13.72
C LYS A 250 -26.95 7.72 -14.18
N LEU A 251 -26.56 7.20 -15.34
CA LEU A 251 -25.41 7.74 -16.03
C LEU A 251 -25.87 9.02 -16.71
N ASP A 252 -25.78 10.14 -15.99
CA ASP A 252 -25.95 11.47 -16.56
C ASP A 252 -24.72 11.74 -17.44
N ILE A 253 -24.90 11.63 -18.75
CA ILE A 253 -23.85 11.87 -19.74
C ILE A 253 -24.01 13.32 -20.21
N ASP A 254 -23.36 14.25 -19.53
CA ASP A 254 -23.23 15.63 -20.00
C ASP A 254 -22.13 15.67 -21.09
N GLY A 255 -22.53 15.57 -22.36
CA GLY A 255 -21.61 15.51 -23.49
C GLY A 255 -22.19 14.89 -24.77
N ASP A 256 -21.30 14.52 -25.70
CA ASP A 256 -21.64 13.85 -26.97
C ASP A 256 -22.11 12.41 -26.71
N LEU A 257 -23.39 12.28 -26.38
CA LEU A 257 -24.03 10.99 -26.23
C LEU A 257 -24.34 10.43 -27.62
N ARG A 258 -23.39 9.68 -28.19
CA ARG A 258 -23.64 8.84 -29.37
C ARG A 258 -24.51 7.65 -28.97
N ILE A 259 -25.82 7.87 -28.82
CA ILE A 259 -26.79 6.78 -28.63
C ILE A 259 -26.77 5.82 -29.85
N ARG A 260 -26.36 6.34 -31.03
CA ARG A 260 -25.72 5.61 -32.15
C ARG A 260 -25.36 6.60 -33.27
N GLN A 261 -24.67 6.10 -34.30
CA GLN A 261 -24.61 6.75 -35.62
C GLN A 261 -26.03 6.78 -36.19
N VAL A 262 -26.64 7.97 -36.30
CA VAL A 262 -27.85 8.16 -37.12
C VAL A 262 -27.40 8.02 -38.56
N THR A 263 -27.65 6.86 -39.17
CA THR A 263 -27.58 6.74 -40.62
C THR A 263 -28.69 7.61 -41.19
N GLN A 264 -28.38 8.37 -42.23
CA GLN A 264 -29.38 9.16 -42.94
C GLN A 264 -30.27 8.16 -43.71
N ASP A 265 -31.27 7.61 -43.05
CA ASP A 265 -32.37 6.90 -43.66
C ASP A 265 -33.62 7.78 -43.62
N ASP A 266 -34.47 7.63 -44.63
CA ASP A 266 -35.75 8.34 -44.70
C ASP A 266 -36.87 7.54 -44.00
N ILE A 267 -36.49 6.56 -43.16
CA ILE A 267 -37.41 5.62 -42.53
C ILE A 267 -37.33 5.77 -41.00
N LEU A 268 -38.36 6.36 -40.40
CA LEU A 268 -38.48 6.49 -38.95
C LEU A 268 -38.98 5.19 -38.31
N ASP A 269 -38.11 4.19 -38.19
CA ASP A 269 -38.48 2.89 -37.58
C ASP A 269 -38.46 2.94 -36.04
N MET A 270 -37.65 3.81 -35.45
CA MET A 270 -37.47 3.90 -34.00
C MET A 270 -37.57 5.35 -33.52
N VAL A 271 -38.26 5.57 -32.39
CA VAL A 271 -38.29 6.86 -31.70
C VAL A 271 -37.83 6.71 -30.26
N LEU A 272 -37.23 7.77 -29.73
CA LEU A 272 -36.83 7.83 -28.34
C LEU A 272 -38.06 8.17 -27.48
N VAL A 273 -38.45 7.28 -26.58
CA VAL A 273 -39.61 7.46 -25.70
C VAL A 273 -39.20 7.46 -24.24
N ILE A 274 -40.00 8.11 -23.41
CA ILE A 274 -40.01 7.93 -21.95
C ILE A 274 -41.15 6.98 -21.64
N ASP A 275 -40.87 5.76 -21.17
CA ASP A 275 -41.91 4.79 -20.85
C ASP A 275 -42.29 4.85 -19.35
N PRO A 276 -43.49 5.35 -18.99
CA PRO A 276 -43.92 5.43 -17.60
C PRO A 276 -44.15 4.06 -16.96
N ASN A 277 -44.34 3.01 -17.76
CA ASN A 277 -44.49 1.64 -17.27
C ASN A 277 -43.15 0.92 -17.09
N ASP A 278 -42.07 1.48 -17.65
CA ASP A 278 -40.69 1.01 -17.43
C ASP A 278 -39.88 2.09 -16.71
N HIS A 279 -40.35 2.51 -15.54
CA HIS A 279 -39.61 3.39 -14.62
C HIS A 279 -39.18 4.74 -15.23
N ASN A 280 -39.95 5.28 -16.18
CA ASN A 280 -39.59 6.48 -16.94
C ASN A 280 -38.22 6.36 -17.65
N ARG A 281 -37.81 5.15 -18.03
CA ARG A 281 -36.59 4.94 -18.80
C ARG A 281 -36.76 5.55 -20.18
N VAL A 282 -35.66 6.16 -20.63
CA VAL A 282 -35.50 6.63 -21.99
C VAL A 282 -34.99 5.45 -22.82
N HIS A 283 -35.79 4.95 -23.76
CA HIS A 283 -35.37 3.88 -24.65
C HIS A 283 -35.88 4.11 -26.08
N TRP A 284 -35.28 3.42 -27.05
CA TRP A 284 -35.81 3.37 -28.40
C TRP A 284 -37.00 2.43 -28.44
N ARG A 285 -38.12 2.91 -28.96
CA ARG A 285 -39.31 2.11 -29.21
C ARG A 285 -39.57 2.09 -30.70
N ASP A 286 -39.92 0.92 -31.21
CA ASP A 286 -40.38 0.77 -32.59
C ASP A 286 -41.60 1.68 -32.78
N ALA A 287 -41.49 2.62 -33.72
CA ALA A 287 -42.50 3.63 -34.00
C ALA A 287 -43.86 3.00 -34.36
N THR A 288 -43.85 1.79 -34.94
CA THR A 288 -45.06 1.03 -35.31
C THR A 288 -45.76 0.39 -34.10
N THR A 289 -45.05 0.23 -32.98
CA THR A 289 -45.56 -0.42 -31.75
C THR A 289 -46.06 0.56 -30.70
N ILE A 290 -46.07 1.86 -31.00
CA ILE A 290 -46.64 2.89 -30.14
C ILE A 290 -48.16 2.77 -30.21
N VAL A 291 -48.71 1.96 -29.31
CA VAL A 291 -50.15 1.77 -29.13
C VAL A 291 -50.77 2.97 -28.42
N GLY A 292 -51.02 4.03 -29.19
CA GLY A 292 -52.03 5.04 -28.89
C GLY A 292 -53.26 4.74 -29.73
N GLY A 293 -54.27 4.11 -29.15
CA GLY A 293 -55.53 3.79 -29.84
C GLY A 293 -56.25 5.07 -30.26
N GLY A 294 -55.96 5.55 -31.46
CA GLY A 294 -56.62 6.68 -32.06
C GLY A 294 -55.88 7.10 -33.31
N SER A 295 -56.63 7.41 -34.37
CA SER A 295 -56.17 8.06 -35.60
C SER A 295 -55.60 9.48 -35.38
N GLY A 296 -55.02 9.77 -34.21
CA GLY A 296 -54.47 11.05 -33.82
C GLY A 296 -52.97 11.06 -34.00
N GLY A 297 -52.46 11.96 -34.85
CA GLY A 297 -51.04 12.22 -34.92
C GLY A 297 -50.49 12.71 -33.58
N VAL A 298 -49.20 12.47 -33.36
CA VAL A 298 -48.49 12.98 -32.20
C VAL A 298 -48.25 14.48 -32.44
N THR A 299 -49.02 15.32 -31.77
CA THR A 299 -48.85 16.79 -31.82
C THR A 299 -47.85 17.19 -30.75
N ALA A 300 -46.70 17.72 -31.16
CA ALA A 300 -45.75 18.36 -30.26
C ALA A 300 -46.35 19.62 -29.64
N ASP A 301 -45.83 20.06 -28.48
CA ASP A 301 -46.36 21.23 -27.73
C ASP A 301 -46.33 22.55 -28.52
N ASN A 302 -45.54 22.64 -29.59
CA ASN A 302 -45.54 23.75 -30.53
C ASN A 302 -46.64 23.67 -31.61
N GLY A 303 -47.55 22.69 -31.51
CA GLY A 303 -48.64 22.47 -32.45
C GLY A 303 -48.27 21.64 -33.69
N LEU A 304 -47.03 21.14 -33.81
CA LEU A 304 -46.61 20.32 -34.95
C LEU A 304 -47.09 18.88 -34.78
N THR A 305 -48.03 18.45 -35.61
CA THR A 305 -48.55 17.07 -35.64
C THR A 305 -47.74 16.19 -36.57
N ILE A 306 -47.09 15.16 -36.02
CA ILE A 306 -46.58 14.00 -36.78
C ILE A 306 -47.72 12.98 -36.82
N GLY A 307 -48.53 13.04 -37.87
CA GLY A 307 -49.50 11.98 -38.18
C GLY A 307 -48.84 10.85 -38.98
N PRO A 308 -49.34 9.61 -38.92
CA PRO A 308 -48.96 8.61 -39.92
C PRO A 308 -49.29 9.21 -41.30
N ASN A 309 -48.27 9.33 -42.15
CA ASN A 309 -48.47 9.87 -43.49
C ASN A 309 -49.47 8.97 -44.22
N LEU A 310 -50.64 9.52 -44.56
CA LEU A 310 -51.64 8.83 -45.39
C LEU A 310 -51.14 8.61 -46.84
N ASN A 311 -49.94 9.06 -47.19
CA ASN A 311 -49.36 8.97 -48.53
C ASN A 311 -48.04 8.18 -48.61
N ASN A 312 -47.93 7.04 -47.93
CA ASN A 312 -47.05 5.96 -48.39
C ASN A 312 -47.87 4.97 -49.24
N VAL A 313 -48.14 5.37 -50.48
CA VAL A 313 -48.40 4.48 -51.63
C VAL A 313 -47.38 4.83 -52.70
#